data_AF-A0AAV2IP01-F1
#
_entry.id   AF-A0AAV2IP01-F1
#
_cell.length_a   1.000
_cell.length_b   1.000
_cell.length_c   1.000
_cell.angle_alpha   90.00
_cell.angle_beta   90.00
_cell.angle_gamma   90.00
#
_symmetry.space_group_name_H-M   'P 1'
#
loop_
_entity.id
_entity.type
_entity.pdbx_description
1 polymer ?
#
loop_
_entity_poly.entity_id
_entity_poly.type
_entity_poly.pdbx_seq_one_letter_code
_entity_poly.pdbx_strand_id
1 'polypeptide(L)'
;MLVCMRWLLSTYKIKGRFCVSIHDEVRYLVSSPDRYRAALALQETNLLTRSMFAYRLGLKDLPQSVAFFSAIDLDTCLRKEVTMDCITPSNPHG
;
A
#
# COMPACT_ATOMS: atom_id res chain seq x y z
N MET A 1 0.20 3.08 9.63
CA MET A 1 0.59 3.14 8.21
C MET A 1 0.81 4.56 7.67
N LEU A 2 -0.17 5.46 7.67
CA LEU A 2 -0.07 6.79 7.02
C LEU A 2 1.17 7.62 7.42
N VAL A 3 1.47 7.66 8.72
CA VAL A 3 2.63 8.43 9.24
C VAL A 3 3.95 7.88 8.72
N CYS A 4 4.12 6.56 8.76
CA CYS A 4 5.34 5.89 8.28
C CYS A 4 5.51 6.06 6.77
N MET A 5 4.43 5.88 6.00
CA MET A 5 4.50 6.08 4.56
C MET A 5 4.86 7.52 4.20
N ARG A 6 4.26 8.52 4.87
CA ARG A 6 4.62 9.93 4.68
C ARG A 6 6.10 10.20 5.01
N TRP A 7 6.62 9.57 6.06
CA TRP A 7 8.03 9.67 6.44
C TRP A 7 8.95 9.05 5.39
N LEU A 8 8.65 7.85 4.89
CA LEU A 8 9.43 7.18 3.85
C LEU A 8 9.41 7.95 2.52
N LEU A 9 8.24 8.45 2.11
CA LEU A 9 8.11 9.26 0.90
C LEU A 9 8.99 10.52 0.96
N SER A 10 9.00 11.20 2.11
CA SER A 10 9.83 12.40 2.34
C SER A 10 11.32 12.05 2.37
N THR A 11 11.70 11.05 3.17
CA THR A 11 13.09 10.64 3.40
C THR A 11 13.78 10.23 2.11
N TYR A 12 13.10 9.44 1.27
CA TYR A 12 13.65 8.93 0.02
C TYR A 12 13.27 9.80 -1.19
N LYS A 13 12.62 10.95 -1.00
CA LYS A 13 12.17 11.84 -2.09
C LYS A 13 11.36 11.11 -3.17
N ILE A 14 10.46 10.23 -2.74
CA ILE A 14 9.53 9.50 -3.62
C ILE A 14 8.37 10.43 -3.92
N LYS A 15 8.15 10.75 -5.20
CA LYS A 15 7.04 11.62 -5.63
C LYS A 15 5.73 10.86 -5.57
N GLY A 16 5.07 10.93 -4.42
CA GLY A 16 3.73 10.42 -4.22
C GLY A 16 2.94 11.23 -3.19
N ARG A 17 1.62 11.08 -3.22
CA ARG A 17 0.70 11.67 -2.25
C ARG A 17 -0.34 10.66 -1.81
N PHE A 18 -0.78 10.80 -0.57
CA PHE A 18 -1.94 10.06 -0.08
C PHE A 18 -3.16 10.41 -0.94
N CYS A 19 -3.90 9.39 -1.37
CA CYS A 19 -5.10 9.54 -2.19
C CYS A 19 -6.34 9.29 -1.35
N VAL A 20 -6.48 8.07 -0.82
CA VAL A 20 -7.66 7.67 -0.07
C VAL A 20 -7.33 6.51 0.88
N SER A 21 -8.06 6.45 1.99
CA SER A 21 -8.09 5.30 2.90
C SER A 21 -9.53 4.84 2.99
N ILE A 22 -9.82 3.60 2.59
CA ILE A 22 -11.18 3.04 2.56
C ILE A 22 -11.11 1.62 3.11
N HIS A 23 -11.91 1.31 4.13
CA HIS A 23 -11.88 0.00 4.81
C HIS A 23 -10.46 -0.41 5.22
N ASP A 24 -9.97 -1.52 4.66
CA ASP A 24 -8.66 -2.11 4.84
C ASP A 24 -7.62 -1.63 3.80
N GLU A 25 -8.00 -0.74 2.90
CA GLU A 25 -7.15 -0.24 1.83
C GLU A 25 -6.61 1.18 2.09
N VAL A 26 -5.35 1.38 1.70
CA VAL A 26 -4.70 2.69 1.67
C VAL A 26 -4.06 2.89 0.31
N ARG A 27 -4.51 3.90 -0.44
CA ARG A 27 -4.03 4.16 -1.80
C ARG A 27 -3.25 5.47 -1.90
N TYR A 28 -2.21 5.45 -2.72
CA TYR A 28 -1.34 6.58 -2.99
C TYR A 28 -1.28 6.84 -4.50
N LEU A 29 -1.32 8.11 -4.88
CA LEU A 29 -0.98 8.53 -6.24
C LEU A 29 0.52 8.78 -6.30
N VAL A 30 1.21 8.11 -7.21
CA VAL A 30 2.67 8.12 -7.31
C VAL A 30 3.06 8.38 -8.75
N SER A 31 4.16 9.12 -8.96
CA SER A 31 4.71 9.27 -10.31
C SER A 31 5.19 7.92 -10.86
N SER A 32 5.00 7.68 -12.16
CA SER A 32 5.37 6.40 -12.79
C SER A 32 6.83 5.99 -12.54
N PRO A 33 7.83 6.89 -12.55
CA PRO A 33 9.21 6.54 -12.22
C PRO A 33 9.40 6.00 -10.79
N ASP A 34 8.57 6.45 -9.85
CA ASP A 34 8.68 6.14 -8.42
C ASP A 34 7.76 4.99 -7.97
N ARG A 35 6.94 4.42 -8.87
CA ARG A 35 5.90 3.42 -8.54
C ARG A 35 6.43 2.23 -7.72
N TYR A 36 7.58 1.66 -8.10
CA TYR A 36 8.16 0.51 -7.39
C TYR A 36 8.82 0.90 -6.08
N ARG A 37 9.38 2.13 -5.99
CA ARG A 37 9.93 2.66 -4.75
C ARG A 37 8.83 2.89 -3.72
N ALA A 38 7.69 3.44 -4.16
CA ALA A 38 6.52 3.58 -3.32
C ALA A 38 5.90 2.23 -2.92
N ALA A 39 5.89 1.24 -3.81
CA ALA A 39 5.45 -0.10 -3.46
C ALA A 39 6.32 -0.70 -2.34
N LEU A 40 7.66 -0.64 -2.47
CA LEU A 40 8.55 -1.09 -1.40
C LEU A 40 8.31 -0.35 -0.08
N ALA A 41 8.18 0.98 -0.14
CA ALA A 41 7.90 1.80 1.05
C ALA A 41 6.58 1.41 1.74
N LEU A 42 5.58 0.97 0.97
CA LEU A 42 4.31 0.52 1.52
C LEU A 42 4.43 -0.88 2.17
N GLN A 43 5.26 -1.79 1.64
CA GLN A 43 5.61 -3.04 2.34
C GLN A 43 6.29 -2.76 3.69
N GLU A 44 7.33 -1.92 3.68
CA GLU A 44 8.04 -1.53 4.90
C GLU A 44 7.12 -0.84 5.90
N THR A 45 6.21 -0.01 5.41
CA THR A 45 5.19 0.64 6.24
C THR A 45 4.31 -0.37 6.96
N ASN A 46 3.91 -1.46 6.30
CA ASN A 46 3.13 -2.52 6.95
C ASN A 46 3.95 -3.22 8.01
N LEU A 47 5.17 -3.66 7.66
CA LEU A 47 6.11 -4.29 8.59
C LEU A 47 6.32 -3.45 9.85
N LEU A 48 6.67 -2.17 9.70
CA LEU A 48 6.94 -1.27 10.82
C LEU A 48 5.68 -1.01 11.67
N THR A 49 4.53 -0.84 11.01
CA THR A 49 3.25 -0.66 11.72
C THR A 49 2.93 -1.90 12.55
N ARG A 50 3.00 -3.10 11.96
CA ARG A 50 2.69 -4.38 12.62
C ARG A 50 3.69 -4.70 13.72
N SER A 51 4.98 -4.44 13.50
CA SER A 51 6.03 -4.64 14.50
C SER A 51 5.81 -3.75 15.73
N MET A 52 5.43 -2.49 15.51
CA MET A 52 5.09 -1.59 16.61
C MET A 52 3.91 -2.11 17.44
N PHE A 53 2.86 -2.62 16.80
CA PHE A 53 1.73 -3.23 17.51
C PHE A 53 2.14 -4.50 18.28
N ALA A 54 2.87 -5.42 17.65
CA ALA A 54 3.36 -6.64 18.28
C ALA A 54 4.19 -6.31 19.54
N TYR A 55 5.16 -5.41 19.39
CA TYR A 55 6.00 -4.95 20.49
C TYR A 55 5.20 -4.35 21.65
N ARG A 56 4.19 -3.51 21.34
CA ARG A 56 3.32 -2.91 22.36
C ARG A 56 2.43 -3.92 23.08
N LEU A 57 2.13 -5.05 22.46
CA LEU A 57 1.40 -6.17 23.06
C LEU A 57 2.33 -7.14 23.81
N GLY A 58 3.64 -6.85 23.90
CA GLY A 58 4.62 -7.71 24.56
C GLY A 58 5.12 -8.88 23.71
N LEU A 59 4.75 -8.93 22.43
CA LEU A 59 5.27 -9.90 21.47
C LEU A 59 6.59 -9.37 20.91
N LYS A 60 7.67 -10.16 21.03
CA LYS A 60 9.02 -9.76 20.58
C LYS A 60 9.29 -10.09 19.11
N ASP A 61 8.49 -10.97 18.53
CA ASP A 61 8.64 -11.43 17.15
C ASP A 61 7.35 -11.16 16.36
N LEU A 62 7.52 -10.93 15.06
CA LEU A 62 6.41 -10.77 14.11
C LEU A 62 6.50 -11.87 13.05
N PRO A 63 5.44 -12.70 12.88
CA PRO A 63 5.40 -13.69 11.81
C PRO A 63 5.54 -13.04 10.43
N GLN A 64 6.34 -13.66 9.55
CA GLN A 64 6.59 -13.17 8.19
C GLN A 64 5.30 -12.96 7.37
N SER A 65 4.32 -13.85 7.55
CA SER A 65 3.02 -13.77 6.86
C SER A 65 2.19 -12.55 7.24
N VAL A 66 2.48 -11.91 8.38
CA VAL A 66 1.81 -10.68 8.85
C VAL A 66 2.65 -9.44 8.53
N ALA A 67 3.97 -9.61 8.46
CA ALA A 67 4.92 -8.55 8.17
C ALA A 67 4.72 -7.92 6.79
N PHE A 68 4.42 -8.74 5.78
CA PHE A 68 4.31 -8.30 4.38
C PHE A 68 2.91 -8.52 3.84
N PHE A 69 2.46 -7.61 2.99
CA PHE A 69 1.30 -7.87 2.15
C PHE A 69 1.60 -8.97 1.14
N SER A 70 0.58 -9.73 0.76
CA SER A 70 0.67 -10.70 -0.33
C SER A 70 1.17 -10.06 -1.63
N ALA A 71 0.64 -8.88 -1.95
CA ALA A 71 1.04 -8.07 -3.07
C ALA A 71 0.74 -6.58 -2.79
N ILE A 72 1.30 -5.72 -3.64
CA ILE A 72 0.91 -4.31 -3.71
C ILE A 72 0.46 -4.03 -5.13
N ASP A 73 -0.78 -3.58 -5.23
CA ASP A 73 -1.39 -3.27 -6.50
C ASP A 73 -0.92 -1.91 -7.01
N LEU A 74 -0.46 -1.90 -8.27
CA LEU A 74 -0.07 -0.71 -9.01
C LEU A 74 -0.94 -0.63 -10.26
N ASP A 75 -1.71 0.44 -10.38
CA ASP A 75 -2.65 0.61 -11.48
C ASP A 75 -2.80 2.09 -11.84
N THR A 76 -3.19 2.33 -13.08
CA THR A 76 -3.66 3.64 -13.56
C THR A 76 -5.16 3.83 -13.30
N CYS A 77 -5.89 2.75 -13.06
CA CYS A 77 -7.33 2.75 -12.81
C CYS A 77 -7.66 2.44 -11.34
N LEU A 78 -8.69 3.08 -10.80
CA LEU A 78 -9.17 2.79 -9.44
C LEU A 78 -10.15 1.62 -9.47
N ARG A 79 -9.67 0.42 -9.15
CA ARG A 79 -10.46 -0.82 -9.05
C ARG A 79 -9.95 -1.71 -7.92
N LYS A 80 -10.76 -2.69 -7.51
CA LYS A 80 -10.46 -3.57 -6.36
C LYS A 80 -9.19 -4.40 -6.60
N GLU A 81 -9.11 -5.06 -7.75
CA GLU A 81 -7.93 -5.84 -8.16
C GLU A 81 -7.49 -5.39 -9.56
N VAL A 82 -6.18 -5.43 -9.83
CA VAL A 82 -5.60 -4.96 -11.10
C VAL A 82 -5.98 -5.83 -12.31
N THR A 83 -6.41 -7.06 -12.08
CA THR A 83 -6.82 -8.01 -13.12
C THR A 83 -8.32 -7.94 -13.43
N MET A 84 -9.09 -7.14 -12.70
CA MET A 84 -10.51 -7.00 -12.93
C MET A 84 -10.79 -6.00 -14.05
N ASP A 85 -11.34 -6.47 -15.17
CA ASP A 85 -11.71 -5.62 -16.30
C ASP A 85 -12.97 -4.77 -16.03
N CYS A 86 -13.64 -4.97 -14.90
CA CYS A 86 -14.84 -4.24 -14.49
C CYS A 86 -15.97 -4.23 -15.55
N ILE A 87 -15.99 -5.25 -16.41
CA ILE A 87 -17.04 -5.44 -17.42
C ILE A 87 -18.31 -5.88 -16.72
N THR A 88 -19.38 -5.14 -16.97
CA THR A 88 -20.74 -5.49 -16.52
C THR A 88 -21.70 -5.27 -17.67
N PRO A 89 -22.94 -5.80 -17.63
CA PRO A 89 -23.91 -5.54 -18.69
C PRO A 89 -24.16 -4.05 -18.96
N SER A 90 -24.06 -3.20 -17.93
CA SER A 90 -24.16 -1.73 -18.05
C SER A 90 -22.82 -1.04 -18.36
N ASN A 91 -21.70 -1.76 -18.27
CA ASN A 91 -20.37 -1.28 -18.62
C ASN A 91 -19.65 -2.30 -19.54
N PRO A 92 -20.12 -2.47 -20.79
CA PRO A 92 -19.64 -3.53 -21.68
C PRO A 92 -18.23 -3.29 -22.22
N HIS A 93 -17.69 -2.07 -22.07
CA HIS A 93 -16.39 -1.68 -22.63
C HIS A 93 -15.25 -1.57 -21.59
N GLY A 94 -15.55 -1.73 -20.30
CA GLY A 94 -14.56 -1.60 -19.22
C GLY A 94 -14.23 -0.15 -18.88
#